data_AF-A0A3D1F779-F1
#
_entry.id   AF-A0A3D1F779-F1
#
_cell.length_a   1.000
_cell.length_b   1.000
_cell.length_c   1.000
_cell.angle_alpha   90.00
_cell.angle_beta   90.00
_cell.angle_gamma   90.00
#
_symmetry.space_group_name_H-M   'P 1'
#
loop_
_entity.id
_entity.type
_entity.pdbx_description
1 polymer ?
#
loop_
_entity_poly.entity_id
_entity_poly.type
_entity_poly.pdbx_seq_one_letter_code
_entity_poly.pdbx_strand_id
1 'polypeptide(L)'
;MRKEQGFTLIELVMVIVIIGILAAVALPRFANLRRDAQQAACNGNTGAIRGALSAYYAKTAVSPSWTAGEATSGFPGTLTNTDFLNCFLSGNALPNCPLTGGSTIYSNNFINTTGTLPDHTHP
;
A
#
# COMPACT_ATOMS: atom_id res chain seq x y z
N MET A 1 -12.38 45.83 40.52
CA MET A 1 -12.33 45.97 39.05
C MET A 1 -11.18 45.11 38.56
N ARG A 2 -11.44 44.03 37.82
CA ARG A 2 -10.39 43.19 37.23
C ARG A 2 -9.86 43.91 35.98
N LYS A 3 -8.54 44.10 35.89
CA LYS A 3 -7.91 44.60 34.66
C LYS A 3 -7.94 43.46 33.63
N GLU A 4 -8.81 43.59 32.64
CA GLU A 4 -8.73 42.82 31.40
C GLU A 4 -7.40 43.19 30.71
N GLN A 5 -6.44 42.28 30.71
CA GLN A 5 -5.20 42.42 29.94
C GLN A 5 -5.51 42.02 28.49
N GLY A 6 -5.71 43.01 27.63
CA GLY A 6 -5.84 42.78 26.20
C GLY A 6 -4.54 42.28 25.59
N PHE A 7 -4.65 41.34 24.64
CA PHE A 7 -3.52 40.83 23.87
C PHE A 7 -2.83 41.98 23.12
N THR A 8 -1.51 42.03 23.15
CA THR A 8 -0.80 43.11 22.45
C THR A 8 -0.70 42.77 20.96
N LEU A 9 -0.79 43.79 20.10
CA LEU A 9 -0.74 43.60 18.64
C LEU A 9 0.61 42.96 18.22
N ILE A 10 1.70 43.32 18.93
CA ILE A 10 3.02 42.75 18.71
C ILE A 10 3.11 41.25 19.07
N GLU A 11 2.37 40.81 20.08
CA GLU A 11 2.33 39.42 20.52
C GLU A 11 1.62 38.53 19.49
N LEU A 12 0.58 39.04 18.83
CA LEU A 12 -0.04 38.34 17.70
C LEU A 12 0.91 38.28 16.49
N VAL A 13 1.59 39.39 16.19
CA VAL A 13 2.48 39.50 15.02
C VAL A 13 3.72 38.61 15.17
N MET A 14 4.35 38.56 16.35
CA MET A 14 5.52 37.70 16.54
C MET A 14 5.16 36.21 16.39
N VAL A 15 3.95 35.80 16.79
CA VAL A 15 3.50 34.40 16.72
C VAL A 15 3.32 33.95 15.27
N ILE A 16 2.67 34.76 14.42
CA ILE A 16 2.50 34.41 13.00
C ILE A 16 3.84 34.38 12.26
N VAL A 17 4.80 35.22 12.66
CA VAL A 17 6.17 35.21 12.10
C VAL A 17 6.89 33.91 12.47
N ILE A 18 6.83 33.50 13.74
CA ILE A 18 7.46 32.25 14.19
C ILE A 18 6.81 31.04 13.48
N ILE A 19 5.47 30.97 13.44
CA ILE A 19 4.76 29.89 12.75
C ILE A 19 5.07 29.92 11.24
N GLY A 20 5.23 31.10 10.63
CA GLY A 20 5.62 31.24 9.23
C GLY A 20 6.99 30.63 8.91
N ILE A 21 7.99 30.87 9.77
CA ILE A 21 9.34 30.29 9.61
C ILE A 21 9.29 28.77 9.79
N LEU A 22 8.59 28.29 10.82
CA LEU A 22 8.44 26.85 11.08
C LEU A 22 7.71 26.14 9.92
N ALA A 23 6.67 26.76 9.36
CA ALA A 23 5.94 26.21 8.22
C ALA A 23 6.81 26.13 6.96
N ALA A 24 7.61 27.17 6.68
CA ALA A 24 8.48 27.20 5.50
C ALA A 24 9.50 26.04 5.47
N VAL A 25 10.05 25.65 6.63
CA VAL A 25 10.99 24.52 6.72
C VAL A 25 10.30 23.16 6.85
N ALA A 26 9.11 23.11 7.45
CA ALA A 26 8.39 21.86 7.68
C ALA A 26 7.68 21.32 6.42
N LEU A 27 7.11 22.19 5.58
CA LEU A 27 6.36 21.82 4.38
C LEU A 27 7.13 20.91 3.40
N PRO A 28 8.38 21.22 2.96
CA PRO A 28 9.08 20.36 2.02
C PRO A 28 9.40 18.99 2.61
N ARG A 29 9.74 18.92 3.91
CA ARG A 29 9.98 17.65 4.60
C ARG A 29 8.70 16.82 4.70
N PHE A 30 7.58 17.45 5.00
CA PHE A 30 6.29 16.77 5.10
C PHE A 30 5.82 16.21 3.76
N ALA A 31 6.07 16.91 2.65
CA ALA A 31 5.76 16.39 1.31
C ALA A 31 6.55 15.13 0.96
N ASN A 32 7.85 15.10 1.29
CA ASN A 32 8.70 13.92 1.07
C ASN A 32 8.28 12.76 1.98
N LEU A 33 8.09 13.00 3.28
CA LEU A 33 7.62 11.98 4.23
C LEU A 33 6.30 11.34 3.81
N ARG A 34 5.38 12.13 3.24
CA ARG A 34 4.12 11.60 2.70
C ARG A 34 4.34 10.64 1.54
N ARG A 35 5.24 10.97 0.60
CA ARG A 35 5.56 10.08 -0.53
C ARG A 35 6.24 8.80 -0.05
N ASP A 36 7.21 8.92 0.86
CA ASP A 36 7.92 7.77 1.43
C ASP A 36 6.96 6.84 2.19
N ALA A 37 6.03 7.41 2.95
CA ALA A 37 5.00 6.63 3.66
C ALA A 37 4.05 5.91 2.69
N GLN A 38 3.66 6.56 1.59
CA GLN A 38 2.84 5.93 0.55
C GLN A 38 3.61 4.79 -0.14
N GLN A 39 4.90 4.97 -0.41
CA GLN A 39 5.73 3.91 -1.00
C GLN A 39 5.92 2.73 -0.04
N ALA A 40 6.20 2.99 1.23
CA ALA A 40 6.28 1.96 2.26
C ALA A 40 4.97 1.17 2.38
N ALA A 41 3.82 1.84 2.29
CA ALA A 41 2.51 1.18 2.30
C ALA A 41 2.33 0.27 1.06
N CYS A 42 2.71 0.71 -0.13
CA CYS A 42 2.65 -0.14 -1.33
C CYS A 42 3.57 -1.36 -1.20
N ASN A 43 4.79 -1.17 -0.71
CA ASN A 43 5.74 -2.27 -0.49
C ASN A 43 5.23 -3.27 0.57
N GLY A 44 4.61 -2.79 1.64
CA GLY A 44 3.97 -3.63 2.64
C GLY A 44 2.83 -4.48 2.05
N ASN A 45 1.98 -3.86 1.24
CA ASN A 45 0.88 -4.55 0.55
C ASN A 45 1.42 -5.63 -0.40
N THR A 46 2.49 -5.33 -1.14
CA THR A 46 3.20 -6.27 -2.01
C THR A 46 3.71 -7.48 -1.22
N GLY A 47 4.35 -7.25 -0.07
CA GLY A 47 4.84 -8.32 0.80
C GLY A 47 3.73 -9.22 1.34
N ALA A 48 2.61 -8.62 1.77
CA ALA A 48 1.43 -9.36 2.23
C ALA A 48 0.87 -10.28 1.12
N ILE A 49 0.77 -9.77 -0.12
CA ILE A 49 0.32 -10.56 -1.27
C ILE A 49 1.28 -11.73 -1.54
N ARG A 50 2.62 -11.52 -1.52
CA ARG A 50 3.60 -12.62 -1.69
C ARG A 50 3.45 -13.70 -0.62
N GLY A 51 3.27 -13.30 0.64
CA GLY A 51 3.04 -14.22 1.75
C GLY A 51 1.78 -15.07 1.53
N ALA A 52 0.67 -14.42 1.20
CA ALA A 52 -0.59 -15.10 0.88
C ALA A 52 -0.45 -16.05 -0.32
N LEU A 53 0.28 -15.66 -1.37
CA LEU A 53 0.53 -16.53 -2.54
C LEU A 53 1.38 -17.74 -2.16
N SER A 54 2.42 -17.57 -1.35
CA SER A 54 3.24 -18.71 -0.90
C SER A 54 2.44 -19.71 -0.05
N ALA A 55 1.57 -19.21 0.84
CA ALA A 55 0.64 -20.03 1.60
C ALA A 55 -0.38 -20.73 0.69
N TYR A 56 -0.86 -20.03 -0.34
CA TYR A 56 -1.76 -20.59 -1.34
C TYR A 56 -1.11 -21.74 -2.12
N TYR A 57 0.16 -21.59 -2.51
CA TYR A 57 0.91 -22.67 -3.15
C TYR A 57 1.11 -23.87 -2.24
N ALA A 58 1.48 -23.62 -0.98
CA ALA A 58 1.68 -24.68 0.00
C ALA A 58 0.39 -25.50 0.21
N LYS A 59 -0.78 -24.85 0.32
CA LYS A 59 -2.05 -25.59 0.44
C LYS A 59 -2.36 -26.42 -0.82
N THR A 60 -2.16 -25.85 -2.01
CA THR A 60 -2.48 -26.54 -3.27
C THR A 60 -1.52 -27.69 -3.55
N ALA A 61 -0.27 -27.61 -3.10
CA ALA A 61 0.72 -28.68 -3.21
C ALA A 61 0.42 -29.86 -2.26
N VAL A 62 -0.15 -29.60 -1.08
CA VAL A 62 -0.43 -30.64 -0.06
C VAL A 62 -1.80 -31.30 -0.25
N SER A 63 -2.79 -30.58 -0.78
CA SER A 63 -4.08 -31.13 -1.17
C SER A 63 -4.32 -30.95 -2.67
N PRO A 64 -3.80 -31.86 -3.53
CA PRO A 64 -4.02 -31.77 -4.96
C PRO A 64 -5.46 -32.20 -5.28
N SER A 65 -6.43 -31.31 -5.11
CA SER A 65 -7.73 -31.44 -5.78
C SER A 65 -7.54 -31.02 -7.26
N TRP A 66 -6.71 -31.76 -7.99
CA TRP A 66 -6.46 -31.54 -9.42
C TRP A 66 -6.87 -32.79 -10.19
N THR A 67 -7.92 -32.67 -11.02
CA THR A 67 -8.06 -33.53 -12.19
C THR A 67 -6.86 -33.28 -13.11
N ALA A 68 -6.09 -34.33 -13.38
CA ALA A 68 -4.92 -34.30 -14.25
C ALA A 68 -5.31 -33.74 -15.63
N GLY A 69 -4.92 -32.50 -15.93
CA GLY A 69 -5.26 -31.84 -17.20
C GLY A 69 -4.73 -30.41 -17.35
N GLU A 70 -4.47 -29.70 -16.25
CA GLU A 70 -4.02 -28.30 -16.29
C GLU A 70 -2.63 -28.10 -15.67
N ALA A 71 -1.67 -28.96 -16.02
CA ALA A 71 -0.26 -28.73 -15.70
C ALA A 71 0.33 -27.72 -16.70
N THR A 72 -0.08 -26.45 -16.60
CA THR A 72 0.77 -25.34 -17.04
C THR A 72 1.76 -25.07 -15.93
N SER A 73 3.04 -24.91 -16.27
CA SER A 73 4.18 -24.61 -15.39
C SER A 73 4.15 -23.20 -14.76
N GLY A 74 2.96 -22.73 -14.41
CA GLY A 74 2.66 -21.49 -13.74
C GLY A 74 1.55 -21.77 -12.74
N PHE A 75 1.10 -20.76 -12.02
CA PHE A 75 -0.03 -20.87 -11.10
C PHE A 75 -1.17 -21.73 -11.67
N PRO A 76 -1.90 -22.47 -10.82
CA PRO A 76 -3.00 -23.33 -11.25
C PRO A 76 -3.91 -22.62 -12.25
N GLY A 77 -3.95 -23.14 -13.48
CA GLY A 77 -4.43 -22.46 -14.68
C GLY A 77 -5.87 -21.97 -14.62
N THR A 78 -6.70 -22.52 -13.73
CA THR A 78 -8.10 -22.10 -13.63
C THR A 78 -8.65 -22.19 -12.21
N LEU A 79 -7.97 -21.57 -11.25
CA LEU A 79 -8.71 -21.03 -10.10
C LEU A 79 -8.98 -19.58 -10.44
N THR A 80 -10.23 -19.29 -10.82
CA THR A 80 -10.65 -17.92 -11.07
C THR A 80 -10.14 -17.09 -9.91
N ASN A 81 -9.50 -15.96 -10.19
CA ASN A 81 -8.80 -15.14 -9.21
C ASN A 81 -9.55 -14.94 -7.87
N THR A 82 -10.88 -15.03 -7.92
CA THR A 82 -11.83 -15.23 -6.83
C THR A 82 -11.45 -16.24 -5.74
N ASP A 83 -10.86 -17.41 -6.00
CA ASP A 83 -10.60 -18.41 -4.93
C ASP A 83 -9.42 -18.03 -4.02
N PHE A 84 -8.38 -17.43 -4.60
CA PHE A 84 -7.31 -16.81 -3.83
C PHE A 84 -7.86 -15.62 -3.03
N LEU A 85 -8.61 -14.74 -3.70
CA LEU A 85 -9.21 -13.55 -3.09
C LEU A 85 -10.15 -13.91 -1.93
N ASN A 86 -11.08 -14.85 -2.12
CA ASN A 86 -12.04 -15.31 -1.10
C ASN A 86 -11.34 -15.95 0.12
N CYS A 87 -10.22 -16.64 -0.09
CA CYS A 87 -9.53 -17.39 0.96
C CYS A 87 -8.54 -16.54 1.77
N PHE A 88 -7.96 -15.50 1.16
CA PHE A 88 -6.85 -14.76 1.76
C PHE A 88 -7.10 -13.25 1.90
N LEU A 89 -8.13 -12.70 1.26
CA LEU A 89 -8.43 -11.27 1.27
C LEU A 89 -9.90 -11.03 1.61
N SER A 90 -10.15 -10.56 2.83
CA SER A 90 -11.50 -10.16 3.26
C SER A 90 -12.03 -9.06 2.33
N GLY A 91 -13.10 -9.34 1.59
CA GLY A 91 -13.72 -8.38 0.66
C GLY A 91 -13.35 -8.54 -0.81
N ASN A 92 -12.64 -9.62 -1.18
CA ASN A 92 -12.39 -10.01 -2.57
C ASN A 92 -11.69 -8.95 -3.42
N ALA A 93 -10.82 -8.15 -2.80
CA ALA A 93 -10.08 -7.10 -3.48
C ALA A 93 -8.61 -7.10 -3.03
N LEU A 94 -7.70 -6.86 -3.97
CA LEU A 94 -6.31 -6.61 -3.65
C LEU A 94 -6.18 -5.24 -2.97
N PRO A 95 -5.30 -5.10 -1.96
CA PRO A 95 -5.01 -3.79 -1.38
C PRO A 95 -4.55 -2.81 -2.46
N ASN A 96 -5.07 -1.57 -2.45
CA ASN A 96 -4.61 -0.56 -3.39
C ASN A 96 -3.21 -0.03 -3.02
N CYS A 97 -2.52 0.57 -3.98
CA CYS A 97 -1.28 1.31 -3.73
C CYS A 97 -1.63 2.81 -3.67
N PRO A 98 -1.43 3.50 -2.52
CA PRO A 98 -1.79 4.91 -2.39
C PRO A 98 -0.99 5.87 -3.30
N LEU A 99 0.12 5.43 -3.91
CA LEU A 99 0.88 6.23 -4.88
C LEU A 99 0.16 6.44 -6.23
N THR A 100 -0.91 5.69 -6.51
CA THR A 100 -1.53 5.63 -7.86
C THR A 100 -2.96 6.17 -7.87
N GLY A 101 -3.32 6.99 -6.88
CA GLY A 101 -4.65 7.60 -6.82
C GLY A 101 -5.80 6.59 -6.71
N GLY A 102 -5.56 5.42 -6.09
CA GLY A 102 -6.60 4.42 -5.83
C GLY A 102 -6.74 3.31 -6.88
N SER A 103 -5.86 3.24 -7.89
CA SER A 103 -5.82 2.08 -8.79
C SER A 103 -5.26 0.82 -8.10
N THR A 104 -5.87 -0.34 -8.40
CA THR A 104 -5.30 -1.64 -8.07
C THR A 104 -4.12 -1.90 -8.99
N ILE A 105 -2.93 -1.56 -8.52
CA ILE A 105 -1.67 -1.76 -9.25
C ILE A 105 -1.30 -3.26 -9.37
N TYR A 106 -1.81 -4.08 -8.45
CA TYR A 106 -1.61 -5.52 -8.47
C TYR A 106 -2.67 -6.14 -9.38
N SER A 107 -2.25 -6.70 -10.51
CA SER A 107 -3.14 -7.52 -11.34
C SER A 107 -2.98 -9.00 -11.00
N ASN A 108 -4.11 -9.64 -10.92
CA ASN A 108 -4.33 -11.08 -10.86
C ASN A 108 -3.71 -11.87 -12.01
N ASN A 109 -3.30 -11.20 -13.10
CA ASN A 109 -2.63 -11.80 -14.24
C ASN A 109 -1.09 -11.75 -14.15
N PHE A 110 -0.52 -10.95 -13.23
CA PHE A 110 0.93 -10.95 -12.92
C PHE A 110 1.39 -12.19 -12.18
N ILE A 111 0.42 -12.95 -11.70
CA ILE A 111 0.61 -14.18 -10.97
C ILE A 111 1.19 -15.24 -11.94
N ASN A 112 0.71 -15.38 -13.18
CA ASN A 112 1.00 -16.58 -13.98
C ASN A 112 2.46 -16.79 -14.47
N THR A 113 3.33 -15.77 -14.60
CA THR A 113 4.54 -15.94 -15.45
C THR A 113 5.91 -15.74 -14.82
N THR A 114 6.08 -15.20 -13.61
CA THR A 114 7.47 -14.98 -13.10
C THR A 114 7.69 -15.16 -11.59
N GLY A 115 6.69 -15.39 -10.75
CA GLY A 115 6.91 -15.51 -9.29
C GLY A 115 7.50 -14.23 -8.64
N THR A 116 7.65 -13.16 -9.41
CA THR A 116 8.12 -11.85 -8.98
C THR A 116 7.01 -10.86 -9.23
N LEU A 117 6.39 -10.32 -8.17
CA LEU A 117 5.63 -9.09 -8.32
C LEU A 117 6.58 -8.05 -8.94
N PRO A 118 6.19 -7.32 -9.99
CA PRO A 118 6.98 -6.21 -10.48
C PRO A 118 7.27 -5.33 -9.29
N ASP A 119 8.54 -5.23 -8.95
CA ASP A 119 8.98 -4.28 -7.96
C ASP A 119 8.64 -2.91 -8.54
N HIS A 120 7.80 -2.15 -7.85
CA HIS A 120 7.58 -0.75 -8.18
C HIS A 120 8.79 0.11 -7.77
N THR A 121 9.96 -0.48 -7.51
CA THR A 121 11.25 0.17 -7.73
C THR A 121 11.28 0.72 -9.14
N HIS A 122 10.96 2.00 -9.23
CA HIS A 122 11.46 2.86 -10.28
C HIS A 122 12.99 2.70 -10.39
N PRO A 123 13.59 2.96 -11.57
CA PRO A 123 15.06 3.06 -11.70
C PRO A 123 15.67 4.03 -10.70
#